data_AF-A0A7V5K2V2-F1
#
_entry.id   AF-A0A7V5K2V2-F1
#
_cell.length_a   1.000
_cell.length_b   1.000
_cell.length_c   1.000
_cell.angle_alpha   90.00
_cell.angle_beta   90.00
_cell.angle_gamma   90.00
#
_symmetry.space_group_name_H-M   'P 1'
#
loop_
_entity.id
_entity.type
_entity.pdbx_description
1 polymer ?
#
loop_
_entity_poly.entity_id
_entity_poly.type
_entity_poly.pdbx_seq_one_letter_code
_entity_poly.pdbx_strand_id
1 'polypeptide(L)'
;MLVQMAISRAREYGADETGARICGRPLALANALRKLQMGAQQIPMDANPATSHMFIVNPLTGGGIARLFSTHPPIEERIARLEAMAMARGMQA
;
A
#
# COMPACT_ATOMS: atom_id res chain seq x y z
N MET A 1 -3.45 18.57 7.22
CA MET A 1 -3.31 17.11 7.28
C MET A 1 -4.03 16.37 6.16
N LEU A 2 -5.33 16.63 5.87
CA LEU A 2 -6.08 15.91 4.82
C LEU A 2 -5.46 16.00 3.41
N VAL A 3 -4.98 17.19 3.01
CA VAL A 3 -4.32 17.38 1.71
C VAL A 3 -3.01 16.60 1.61
N GLN A 4 -2.17 16.65 2.66
CA GLN A 4 -0.93 15.89 2.73
C GLN A 4 -1.18 14.37 2.64
N MET A 5 -2.25 13.88 3.28
CA MET A 5 -2.66 12.47 3.17
C MET A 5 -3.12 12.10 1.76
N ALA A 6 -3.93 12.95 1.11
CA ALA A 6 -4.37 12.71 -0.26
C ALA A 6 -3.19 12.67 -1.24
N ILE A 7 -2.23 13.60 -1.08
CA ILE A 7 -0.99 13.62 -1.88
C ILE A 7 -0.17 12.34 -1.63
N SER A 8 -0.03 11.92 -0.37
CA SER A 8 0.70 10.70 -0.02
C SER A 8 0.09 9.46 -0.67
N ARG A 9 -1.25 9.30 -0.60
CA ARG A 9 -1.98 8.21 -1.27
C ARG A 9 -1.78 8.20 -2.78
N ALA A 10 -1.91 9.37 -3.42
CA ALA A 10 -1.71 9.49 -4.87
C ALA A 10 -0.29 9.07 -5.29
N ARG A 11 0.73 9.41 -4.49
CA ARG A 11 2.11 8.96 -4.73
C ARG A 11 2.27 7.45 -4.60
N GLU A 12 1.70 6.84 -3.56
CA GLU A 12 1.78 5.37 -3.38
C GLU A 12 1.12 4.62 -4.54
N TYR A 13 -0.09 5.03 -4.97
CA TYR A 13 -0.74 4.40 -6.13
C TYR A 13 0.06 4.59 -7.42
N GLY A 14 0.62 5.79 -7.64
CA GLY A 14 1.45 6.08 -8.80
C GLY A 14 2.75 5.28 -8.80
N ALA A 15 3.35 5.06 -7.62
CA ALA A 15 4.53 4.22 -7.45
C ALA A 15 4.22 2.75 -7.75
N ASP A 16 3.11 2.21 -7.24
CA ASP A 16 2.68 0.83 -7.51
C ASP A 16 2.42 0.60 -9.00
N GLU A 17 1.66 1.50 -9.63
CA GLU A 17 1.35 1.42 -11.06
C GLU A 17 2.62 1.51 -11.91
N THR A 18 3.51 2.45 -11.58
CA THR A 18 4.78 2.63 -12.31
C THR A 18 5.70 1.44 -12.10
N GLY A 19 5.82 0.92 -10.87
CA GLY A 19 6.57 -0.29 -10.57
C GLY A 19 6.04 -1.51 -11.34
N ALA A 20 4.71 -1.70 -11.37
CA ALA A 20 4.06 -2.76 -12.13
C ALA A 20 4.23 -2.61 -13.65
N ARG A 21 4.25 -1.36 -14.17
CA ARG A 21 4.58 -1.09 -15.57
C ARG A 21 6.01 -1.48 -15.90
N ILE A 22 6.97 -1.08 -15.06
CA ILE A 22 8.40 -1.34 -15.26
C ILE A 22 8.70 -2.84 -15.18
N CYS A 23 8.21 -3.53 -14.15
CA CYS A 23 8.52 -4.95 -13.96
C CYS A 23 7.67 -5.89 -14.82
N GLY A 24 6.57 -5.39 -15.39
CA GLY A 24 5.63 -6.18 -16.18
C GLY A 24 4.88 -7.25 -15.38
N ARG A 25 4.91 -7.21 -14.03
CA ARG A 25 4.37 -8.27 -13.15
C ARG A 25 3.47 -7.70 -12.05
N PRO A 26 2.31 -7.13 -12.40
CA PRO A 26 1.37 -6.54 -11.43
C PRO A 26 0.95 -7.52 -10.31
N LEU A 27 0.65 -8.77 -10.65
CA LEU A 27 0.25 -9.79 -9.66
C LEU A 27 1.38 -10.20 -8.71
N ALA A 28 2.65 -10.14 -9.17
CA ALA A 28 3.79 -10.39 -8.29
C ALA A 28 3.94 -9.27 -7.26
N LEU A 29 3.73 -8.01 -7.68
CA LEU A 29 3.74 -6.86 -6.78
C LEU A 29 2.58 -6.91 -5.79
N ALA A 30 1.37 -7.27 -6.24
CA ALA A 30 0.22 -7.50 -5.35
C ALA A 30 0.50 -8.58 -4.30
N ASN A 31 1.08 -9.71 -4.71
CA ASN A 31 1.51 -10.76 -3.79
C ASN A 31 2.57 -10.29 -2.80
N ALA A 32 3.53 -9.46 -3.22
CA ALA A 32 4.55 -8.89 -2.34
C ALA A 32 3.92 -8.00 -1.27
N LEU A 33 2.97 -7.12 -1.64
CA LEU A 33 2.22 -6.29 -0.70
C LEU A 33 1.45 -7.16 0.33
N ARG A 34 0.76 -8.22 -0.11
CA ARG A 34 0.08 -9.16 0.81
C ARG A 34 1.05 -9.76 1.83
N LYS A 35 2.23 -10.21 1.39
CA LYS A 35 3.26 -10.78 2.27
C LYS A 35 3.77 -9.75 3.29
N LEU A 36 4.00 -8.51 2.87
CA LEU A 36 4.42 -7.43 3.77
C LEU A 36 3.33 -7.13 4.82
N GLN A 37 2.06 -7.08 4.42
CA GLN A 37 0.95 -6.89 5.35
C GLN A 37 0.88 -8.00 6.39
N MET A 38 0.99 -9.26 5.96
CA MET A 38 0.99 -10.41 6.87
C MET A 38 2.15 -10.31 7.87
N GLY A 39 3.36 -9.97 7.41
CA GLY A 39 4.53 -9.79 8.28
C GLY A 39 4.32 -8.65 9.29
N ALA A 40 3.78 -7.51 8.86
CA ALA A 40 3.49 -6.38 9.74
C ALA A 40 2.40 -6.68 10.78
N GLN A 41 1.43 -7.54 10.45
CA GLN A 41 0.41 -8.01 11.40
C GLN A 41 0.98 -9.00 12.41
N GLN A 42 1.91 -9.87 12.00
CA GLN A 42 2.54 -10.86 12.87
C GLN A 42 3.57 -10.22 13.81
N ILE A 43 4.27 -9.19 13.37
CA ILE A 43 5.30 -8.49 14.14
C ILE A 43 4.97 -6.99 14.14
N PRO A 44 4.02 -6.55 14.98
CA PRO A 44 3.71 -5.13 15.14
C PRO A 44 4.92 -4.34 15.59
N MET A 45 5.06 -3.13 15.04
CA MET A 45 6.08 -2.16 15.44
C MET A 45 5.42 -1.00 16.18
N ASP A 46 6.04 -0.54 17.26
CA ASP A 46 5.71 0.75 17.86
C ASP A 46 6.41 1.87 17.07
N ALA A 47 5.75 2.33 16.00
CA ALA A 47 6.29 3.34 15.10
C ALA A 47 5.83 4.74 15.50
N ASN A 48 6.74 5.71 15.45
CA ASN A 48 6.38 7.12 15.60
C ASN A 48 5.48 7.55 14.44
N PRO A 49 4.26 8.09 14.69
CA PRO A 49 3.36 8.56 13.64
C PRO A 49 4.00 9.56 12.67
N ALA A 50 4.94 10.39 13.13
CA ALA A 50 5.67 11.34 12.29
C ALA A 50 6.53 10.64 11.21
N THR A 51 6.96 9.41 11.48
CA THR A 51 7.78 8.57 10.58
C THR A 51 6.97 7.57 9.77
N SER A 52 5.66 7.47 9.99
CA SER A 52 4.79 6.45 9.36
C SER A 52 4.85 6.44 7.82
N HIS A 53 5.09 7.59 7.20
CA HIS A 53 5.22 7.75 5.75
C HIS A 53 6.51 7.17 5.14
N MET A 54 7.48 6.74 5.95
CA MET A 54 8.69 6.06 5.50
C MET A 54 8.52 4.53 5.39
N PHE A 55 7.38 4.00 5.82
CA PHE A 55 7.10 2.57 5.83
C PHE A 55 6.31 2.15 4.59
N ILE A 56 6.49 0.90 4.15
CA ILE A 56 5.75 0.36 2.99
C ILE A 56 4.31 0.00 3.38
N VAL A 57 4.15 -0.57 4.57
CA VAL A 57 2.86 -0.91 5.19
C VAL A 57 2.67 0.02 6.37
N ASN A 58 1.44 0.50 6.59
CA ASN A 58 1.13 1.32 7.75
C ASN A 58 1.55 0.57 9.04
N PRO A 59 2.53 1.08 9.80
CA PRO A 59 3.04 0.39 10.98
C PRO A 59 2.13 0.60 12.20
N LEU A 60 1.17 1.52 12.13
CA LEU A 60 0.29 1.86 13.23
C LEU A 60 -0.82 0.82 13.37
N THR A 61 -0.79 0.08 14.48
CA THR A 61 -1.83 -0.89 14.86
C THR A 61 -2.94 -0.17 15.65
N GLY A 62 -3.98 0.28 14.95
CA GLY A 62 -5.13 0.93 15.62
C GLY A 62 -6.35 1.07 14.71
N GLY A 63 -7.52 0.69 15.23
CA GLY A 63 -8.81 0.94 14.59
C GLY A 63 -9.29 2.39 14.78
N GLY A 64 -10.24 2.84 13.95
CA GLY A 64 -10.89 4.15 14.11
C GLY A 64 -10.06 5.34 13.61
N ILE A 65 -9.87 6.35 14.46
CA ILE A 65 -9.28 7.66 14.11
C ILE A 65 -7.80 7.54 13.68
N ALA A 66 -7.10 6.49 14.09
CA ALA A 66 -5.74 6.19 13.62
C ALA A 66 -5.68 5.94 12.09
N ARG A 67 -6.74 5.40 11.47
CA ARG A 67 -6.86 5.32 10.00
C ARG A 67 -6.96 6.70 9.34
N LEU A 68 -7.57 7.67 10.03
CA LEU A 68 -7.71 9.06 9.55
C LEU A 68 -6.40 9.86 9.65
N PHE A 69 -5.40 9.36 10.37
CA PHE A 69 -4.05 9.94 10.43
C PHE A 69 -2.99 9.11 9.70
N SER A 70 -3.38 7.91 9.24
CA SER A 70 -2.52 7.08 8.43
C SER A 70 -2.27 7.78 7.08
N THR A 71 -1.01 8.15 6.84
CA THR A 71 -0.56 8.76 5.59
C THR A 71 -0.49 7.75 4.45
N HIS A 72 -0.82 6.47 4.69
CA HIS A 72 -0.85 5.41 3.70
C HIS A 72 -2.29 5.08 3.28
N PRO A 73 -2.50 4.75 1.99
CA PRO A 73 -3.74 4.13 1.58
C PRO A 73 -3.85 2.73 2.23
N PRO A 74 -5.07 2.22 2.45
CA PRO A 74 -5.26 0.82 2.81
C PRO A 74 -4.51 -0.06 1.80
N ILE A 75 -3.71 -1.00 2.29
CA ILE A 75 -2.89 -1.85 1.41
C ILE A 75 -3.76 -2.73 0.53
N GLU A 76 -4.97 -3.06 0.98
CA GLU A 76 -6.01 -3.76 0.22
C GLU A 76 -6.40 -3.00 -1.05
N GLU A 77 -6.47 -1.67 -0.98
CA GLU A 77 -6.79 -0.84 -2.15
C GLU A 77 -5.62 -0.83 -3.16
N ARG A 78 -4.38 -0.81 -2.67
CA ARG A 78 -3.19 -0.94 -3.53
C ARG A 78 -3.18 -2.29 -4.26
N ILE A 79 -3.45 -3.37 -3.53
CA ILE A 79 -3.56 -4.73 -4.08
C ILE A 79 -4.66 -4.79 -5.15
N ALA A 80 -5.85 -4.28 -4.86
CA ALA A 80 -6.98 -4.29 -5.79
C ALA A 80 -6.66 -3.54 -7.10
N ARG A 81 -5.96 -2.39 -7.03
CA ARG A 81 -5.54 -1.64 -8.22
C ARG A 81 -4.53 -2.43 -9.06
N LEU A 82 -3.59 -3.12 -8.44
CA LEU A 82 -2.62 -3.97 -9.15
C LEU A 82 -3.29 -5.19 -9.81
N GLU A 83 -4.25 -5.81 -9.14
CA GLU A 83 -5.06 -6.89 -9.70
C GLU A 83 -5.89 -6.41 -10.89
N ALA A 84 -6.54 -5.25 -10.78
CA ALA A 84 -7.27 -4.63 -11.88
C ALA A 84 -6.36 -4.31 -13.07
N MET A 85 -5.13 -3.84 -12.82
CA MET A 85 -4.14 -3.61 -13.86
C MET A 85 -3.72 -4.89 -14.59
N ALA A 86 -3.62 -6.02 -13.88
CA ALA A 86 -3.35 -7.32 -14.48
C ALA A 86 -4.52 -7.78 -15.38
N MET A 87 -5.75 -7.65 -14.88
CA MET A 87 -6.96 -7.98 -15.63
C MET A 87 -7.07 -7.15 -16.92
N ALA A 88 -6.83 -5.83 -16.85
CA ALA A 88 -6.86 -4.94 -18.00
C ALA A 88 -5.80 -5.29 -19.07
N ARG A 89 -4.71 -5.96 -18.67
CA ARG A 89 -3.63 -6.41 -19.56
C ARG A 89 -3.85 -7.82 -20.13
N GLY A 90 -4.98 -8.48 -19.81
CA GLY A 90 -5.23 -9.86 -20.21
C GLY A 90 -4.26 -10.87 -19.57
N MET A 91 -3.54 -10.48 -18.52
CA MET A 91 -2.60 -11.36 -17.82
C MET A 91 -3.38 -12.22 -16.83
N GLN A 92 -3.56 -13.50 -17.15
CA GLN A 92 -3.98 -14.50 -16.16
C GLN A 92 -2.75 -14.96 -15.35
N ALA A 93 -3.01 -15.32 -14.10
CA ALA A 93 -2.02 -15.54 -13.03
C ALA A 93 -0.96 -16.60 -13.32
#